data_AF-A0A843TIE5-F1
#
_entry.id   AF-A0A843TIE5-F1
#
_cell.length_a   1.000
_cell.length_b   1.000
_cell.length_c   1.000
_cell.angle_alpha   90.00
_cell.angle_beta   90.00
_cell.angle_gamma   90.00
#
_symmetry.space_group_name_H-M   'P 1'
#
loop_
_entity.id
_entity.type
_entity.pdbx_description
1 polymer ?
#
loop_
_entity_poly.entity_id
_entity_poly.type
_entity_poly.pdbx_seq_one_letter_code
_entity_poly.pdbx_strand_id
1 'polypeptide(L)'
;MQSREISREYRSRPLPEKREGRDESDEAEIRYGKPCSQGNHVAALVGKLKHLSKVLRRWGASKRNPSSREKEDILLQIQVLDQLEEALLMNEDNRQNRTSLQAKYEEILLKEEIYWKQRSRERWIKEGGMIT
;
A
#
# COMPACT_ATOMS: atom_id res chain seq x y z
N MET A 1 8.29 -25.00 -43.05
CA MET A 1 9.37 -24.22 -43.71
C MET A 1 9.44 -22.74 -43.29
N GLN A 2 8.61 -22.27 -42.35
CA GLN A 2 8.58 -20.84 -41.97
C GLN A 2 9.55 -20.43 -40.84
N SER A 3 10.13 -21.38 -40.09
CA SER A 3 11.02 -21.04 -38.96
C SER A 3 12.41 -20.53 -39.35
N ARG A 4 12.85 -20.74 -40.60
CA ARG A 4 14.16 -20.24 -41.07
C ARG A 4 14.09 -18.80 -41.62
N GLU A 5 12.90 -18.30 -41.96
CA GLU A 5 12.68 -16.94 -42.46
C GLU A 5 12.63 -15.91 -41.33
N ILE A 6 12.03 -16.26 -40.19
CA ILE A 6 11.92 -15.37 -39.01
C ILE A 6 13.31 -14.95 -38.48
N SER A 7 14.28 -15.86 -38.53
CA SER A 7 15.65 -15.58 -38.07
C SER A 7 16.45 -14.65 -38.99
N ARG A 8 16.10 -14.56 -40.29
CA ARG A 8 16.76 -13.63 -41.22
C ARG A 8 16.18 -12.22 -41.09
N GLU A 9 14.89 -12.11 -40.78
CA GLU A 9 14.22 -10.83 -40.57
C GLU A 9 14.71 -10.10 -39.31
N TYR A 10 15.13 -10.85 -38.29
CA TYR A 10 15.77 -10.27 -37.10
C TYR A 10 17.17 -9.69 -37.34
N ARG A 11 17.87 -10.12 -38.40
CA ARG A 11 19.23 -9.64 -38.70
C ARG A 11 19.24 -8.33 -39.50
N SER A 12 18.11 -7.96 -40.11
CA SER A 12 18.00 -6.77 -40.98
C SER A 12 17.11 -5.66 -40.41
N ARG A 13 16.59 -5.81 -39.19
CA ARG A 13 15.95 -4.68 -38.50
C ARG A 13 17.02 -3.70 -38.05
N PRO A 14 16.94 -2.42 -38.45
CA PRO A 14 17.76 -1.39 -37.84
C PRO A 14 17.52 -1.42 -36.34
N LEU A 15 18.60 -1.49 -35.56
CA LEU A 15 18.53 -1.23 -34.13
C LEU A 15 17.78 0.09 -33.93
N PRO A 16 16.89 0.19 -32.93
CA PRO A 16 16.22 1.45 -32.66
C PRO A 16 17.30 2.51 -32.48
N GLU A 17 17.32 3.44 -33.42
CA GLU A 17 18.15 4.64 -33.40
C GLU A 17 18.02 5.21 -31.99
N LYS A 18 19.17 5.38 -31.32
CA LYS A 18 19.21 5.95 -29.98
C LYS A 18 18.44 7.26 -30.07
N ARG A 19 17.23 7.28 -29.51
CA ARG A 19 16.45 8.52 -29.40
C ARG A 19 17.28 9.39 -28.48
N GLU A 20 18.06 10.28 -29.09
CA GLU A 20 18.78 11.33 -28.40
C GLU A 20 17.79 12.10 -27.52
N GLY A 21 18.19 12.29 -26.26
CA GLY A 21 17.71 13.42 -25.47
C GLY A 21 16.45 13.24 -24.64
N ARG A 22 16.28 12.12 -23.95
CA ARG A 22 15.71 12.20 -22.59
C ARG A 22 16.70 11.59 -21.63
N ASP A 23 17.43 12.48 -20.97
CA ASP A 23 18.55 12.17 -20.10
C ASP A 23 18.10 11.19 -19.01
N GLU A 24 18.81 10.07 -18.84
CA GLU A 24 18.62 9.18 -17.67
C GLU A 24 18.73 9.96 -16.35
N SER A 25 19.44 11.10 -16.37
CA SER A 25 19.49 12.07 -15.28
C SER A 25 18.10 12.61 -14.92
N ASP A 26 17.22 12.88 -15.89
CA ASP A 26 15.86 13.40 -15.63
C ASP A 26 15.01 12.36 -14.90
N GLU A 27 15.13 11.08 -15.28
CA GLU A 27 14.39 9.98 -14.66
C GLU A 27 14.92 9.68 -13.25
N ALA A 28 16.24 9.74 -13.06
CA ALA A 28 16.88 9.64 -11.75
C ALA A 28 16.54 10.84 -10.85
N GLU A 29 16.39 12.03 -11.41
CA GLU A 29 16.00 13.24 -10.69
C GLU A 29 14.55 13.18 -10.20
N ILE A 30 13.65 12.63 -11.01
CA ILE A 30 12.25 12.37 -10.60
C ILE A 30 12.21 11.35 -9.45
N ARG A 31 13.06 10.32 -9.49
CA ARG A 31 13.06 9.22 -8.51
C ARG A 31 13.80 9.56 -7.21
N TYR A 32 14.90 10.30 -7.29
CA TYR A 32 15.83 10.53 -6.17
C TYR A 32 16.05 12.01 -5.82
N GLY A 33 15.49 12.95 -6.61
CA GLY A 33 15.66 14.40 -6.47
C GLY A 33 17.00 14.91 -7.00
N LYS A 34 17.08 16.20 -7.38
CA LYS A 34 18.34 16.84 -7.81
C LYS A 34 19.46 16.61 -6.78
N PRO A 35 20.65 16.14 -7.21
CA PRO A 35 21.83 16.20 -6.37
C PRO A 35 22.15 17.67 -6.07
N CYS A 36 22.33 18.02 -4.79
CA CYS A 36 22.55 19.40 -4.39
C CYS A 36 23.91 19.89 -4.88
N SER A 37 23.94 20.71 -5.93
CA SER A 37 25.09 21.54 -6.27
C SER A 37 25.07 22.78 -5.37
N GLN A 38 25.88 22.74 -4.30
CA GLN A 38 26.13 23.85 -3.37
C GLN A 38 24.91 24.38 -2.60
N GLY A 39 24.59 23.69 -1.51
CA GLY A 39 23.69 24.14 -0.44
C GLY A 39 23.86 23.23 0.77
N ASN A 40 23.85 23.82 1.97
CA ASN A 40 24.09 23.16 3.27
C ASN A 40 23.60 21.71 3.29
N HIS A 41 24.54 20.75 3.43
CA HIS A 41 24.26 19.30 3.38
C HIS A 41 23.17 18.86 4.36
N VAL A 42 22.99 19.59 5.47
CA VAL A 42 21.91 19.38 6.43
C VAL A 42 20.54 19.67 5.80
N ALA A 43 20.41 20.75 5.03
CA ALA A 43 19.17 21.10 4.35
C ALA A 43 18.81 20.05 3.27
N ALA A 44 19.81 19.54 2.56
CA ALA A 44 19.64 18.45 1.60
C ALA A 44 19.13 17.17 2.27
N LEU A 45 19.72 16.79 3.41
CA LEU A 45 19.30 15.64 4.20
C LEU A 45 17.87 15.81 4.73
N VAL A 46 17.54 16.99 5.28
CA VAL A 46 16.18 17.31 5.75
C VAL A 46 15.17 17.23 4.60
N GLY A 47 15.52 17.71 3.40
CA GLY A 47 14.69 17.58 2.21
C GLY A 47 14.40 16.12 1.85
N LYS A 48 15.44 15.28 1.82
CA LYS A 48 15.31 13.83 1.58
C LYS A 48 14.46 13.15 2.66
N LEU A 49 14.64 13.49 3.93
CA LEU A 49 13.88 12.93 5.04
C LEU A 49 12.40 13.32 4.98
N LYS A 50 12.10 14.58 4.65
CA LYS A 50 10.72 15.05 4.41
C LYS A 50 10.07 14.34 3.23
N HIS A 51 10.81 14.10 2.15
CA HIS A 51 10.33 13.33 1.01
C HIS A 51 10.04 11.88 1.40
N LEU A 52 10.98 11.22 2.07
CA LEU A 52 10.82 9.86 2.58
C LEU A 52 9.60 9.76 3.51
N SER A 53 9.43 10.70 4.43
CA SER A 53 8.26 10.77 5.30
C SER A 53 6.96 10.85 4.51
N LYS A 54 6.88 11.71 3.47
CA LYS A 54 5.71 11.78 2.58
C LYS A 54 5.46 10.47 1.84
N VAL A 55 6.51 9.84 1.32
CA VAL A 55 6.42 8.55 0.63
C VAL A 55 5.92 7.45 1.58
N LEU A 56 6.48 7.37 2.79
CA LEU A 56 6.04 6.42 3.82
C LEU A 56 4.60 6.67 4.27
N ARG A 57 4.17 7.94 4.40
CA ARG A 57 2.77 8.27 4.71
C ARG A 57 1.82 7.83 3.59
N ARG A 58 2.19 8.05 2.33
CA ARG A 58 1.41 7.59 1.15
C ARG A 58 1.39 6.07 1.06
N TRP A 59 2.51 5.42 1.32
CA TRP A 59 2.62 3.97 1.36
C TRP A 59 1.75 3.38 2.49
N GLY A 60 1.82 3.95 3.69
CA GLY A 60 0.95 3.58 4.81
C GLY A 60 -0.53 3.81 4.51
N ALA A 61 -0.88 4.91 3.82
CA ALA A 61 -2.26 5.15 3.37
C ALA A 61 -2.71 4.18 2.28
N SER A 62 -1.82 3.75 1.39
CA SER A 62 -2.08 2.75 0.35
C SER A 62 -2.17 1.32 0.90
N LYS A 63 -1.52 1.04 2.03
CA LYS A 63 -1.57 -0.24 2.75
C LYS A 63 -2.66 -0.28 3.82
N ARG A 64 -3.24 0.86 4.17
CA ARG A 64 -4.40 0.93 5.04
C ARG A 64 -5.56 0.27 4.30
N ASN A 65 -6.05 -0.85 4.84
CA ASN A 65 -7.20 -1.50 4.27
C ASN A 65 -8.40 -0.54 4.34
N PRO A 66 -9.30 -0.52 3.34
CA PRO A 66 -10.55 0.23 3.42
C PRO A 66 -11.33 -0.08 4.71
N SER A 67 -11.23 -1.33 5.19
CA SER A 67 -11.81 -1.82 6.44
C SER A 67 -11.29 -1.13 7.71
N SER A 68 -10.10 -0.52 7.69
CA SER A 68 -9.52 0.11 8.89
C SER A 68 -10.30 1.34 9.34
N ARG A 69 -10.90 2.11 8.41
CA ARG A 69 -11.74 3.27 8.77
C ARG A 69 -13.08 2.84 9.35
N GLU A 70 -13.70 1.83 8.74
CA GLU A 70 -14.96 1.27 9.21
C GLU A 70 -14.80 0.64 10.61
N LYS A 71 -13.68 -0.04 10.85
CA LYS A 71 -13.28 -0.54 12.16
C LYS A 71 -13.11 0.58 13.19
N GLU A 72 -12.44 1.67 12.83
CA GLU A 72 -12.23 2.81 13.73
C GLU A 72 -13.57 3.48 14.09
N ASP A 73 -14.48 3.61 13.13
CA ASP A 73 -15.83 4.12 13.37
C ASP A 73 -16.66 3.21 14.29
N ILE A 74 -16.62 1.89 14.07
CA ILE A 74 -17.30 0.92 14.95
C ILE A 74 -16.75 0.98 16.37
N LEU A 75 -15.43 1.09 16.54
CA LEU A 75 -14.80 1.22 17.86
C LEU A 75 -15.20 2.51 18.57
N LEU A 76 -15.33 3.63 17.84
CA LEU A 76 -15.85 4.88 18.40
C LEU A 76 -17.31 4.74 18.83
N GLN A 77 -18.15 4.08 18.04
CA GLN A 77 -19.55 3.83 18.40
C GLN A 77 -19.68 2.93 19.63
N ILE A 78 -18.84 1.90 19.75
CA ILE A 78 -18.77 1.05 20.95
C ILE A 78 -18.34 1.87 22.16
N GLN A 79 -17.34 2.74 22.02
CA GLN A 79 -16.87 3.61 23.09
C GLN A 79 -17.97 4.58 23.58
N VAL A 80 -18.81 5.09 22.68
CA VAL A 80 -19.98 5.92 23.06
C VAL A 80 -20.99 5.09 23.85
N LEU A 81 -21.23 3.85 23.45
CA LEU A 81 -22.12 2.94 24.18
C LEU A 81 -21.57 2.59 25.58
N ASP A 82 -20.26 2.39 25.71
CA ASP A 82 -19.61 2.17 27.00
C ASP A 82 -19.79 3.37 27.95
N GLN A 83 -19.67 4.60 27.43
CA GLN A 83 -19.91 5.82 28.21
C GLN A 83 -21.39 5.96 28.65
N LEU A 84 -22.33 5.53 27.80
CA LEU A 84 -23.76 5.52 28.14
C LEU A 84 -24.08 4.45 29.20
N GLU A 85 -23.37 3.31 29.17
CA GLU A 85 -23.47 2.25 30.17
C GLU A 85 -22.95 2.73 31.53
N GLU A 86 -21.80 3.41 31.56
CA GLU A 86 -21.25 4.05 32.78
C GLU A 86 -22.18 5.11 33.37
N ALA A 87 -22.89 5.85 32.51
CA ALA A 87 -23.91 6.81 32.93
C ALA A 87 -25.24 6.16 33.39
N LEU A 88 -25.37 4.83 33.33
CA LEU A 88 -26.59 4.06 33.60
C LEU A 88 -27.78 4.43 32.69
N LEU A 89 -27.52 4.99 31.50
CA LEU A 89 -28.54 5.43 30.52
C LEU A 89 -28.76 4.40 29.41
N MET A 90 -28.45 3.13 29.68
CA MET A 90 -28.52 2.03 28.72
C MET A 90 -29.99 1.61 28.49
N ASN A 91 -30.48 1.70 27.25
CA ASN A 91 -31.78 1.16 26.86
C ASN A 91 -31.60 -0.17 26.08
N GLU A 92 -32.70 -0.87 25.80
CA GLU A 92 -32.65 -2.14 25.08
C GLU A 92 -32.17 -1.97 23.62
N ASP A 93 -32.53 -0.87 22.97
CA ASP A 93 -32.04 -0.53 21.63
C ASP A 93 -30.51 -0.38 21.58
N ASN A 94 -29.91 0.20 22.63
CA ASN A 94 -28.46 0.35 22.77
C ASN A 94 -27.77 -1.02 22.91
N ARG A 95 -28.40 -1.99 23.60
CA ARG A 95 -27.89 -3.37 23.68
C ARG A 95 -27.98 -4.10 22.35
N GLN A 96 -29.09 -3.93 21.62
CA GLN A 96 -29.26 -4.49 20.29
C GLN A 96 -28.20 -3.90 19.32
N ASN A 97 -27.99 -2.59 19.40
CA ASN A 97 -26.97 -1.87 18.63
C ASN A 97 -25.54 -2.35 18.97
N ARG A 98 -25.22 -2.54 20.26
CA ARG A 98 -23.93 -3.10 20.70
C ARG A 98 -23.67 -4.47 20.09
N THR A 99 -24.65 -5.36 20.15
CA THR A 99 -24.57 -6.70 19.54
C THR A 99 -24.36 -6.62 18.03
N SER A 100 -25.07 -5.72 17.34
CA SER A 100 -24.91 -5.51 15.90
C SER A 100 -23.52 -4.97 15.54
N LEU A 101 -23.01 -3.99 16.29
CA LEU A 101 -21.68 -3.42 16.10
C LEU A 101 -20.58 -4.44 16.35
N GLN A 102 -20.72 -5.28 17.37
CA GLN A 102 -19.79 -6.36 17.66
C GLN A 102 -19.75 -7.38 16.51
N ALA A 103 -20.91 -7.80 15.99
CA ALA A 103 -20.97 -8.71 14.84
C ALA A 103 -20.30 -8.12 13.58
N LYS A 104 -20.53 -6.83 13.30
CA LYS A 104 -19.86 -6.12 12.18
C LYS A 104 -18.34 -6.04 12.38
N TYR A 105 -17.90 -5.79 13.61
CA TYR A 105 -16.48 -5.76 13.96
C TYR A 105 -15.81 -7.11 13.73
N GLU A 106 -16.44 -8.20 14.15
CA GLU A 106 -15.97 -9.57 13.95
C GLU A 106 -15.88 -9.94 12.46
N GLU A 107 -16.86 -9.52 11.64
CA GLU A 107 -16.84 -9.71 10.19
C GLU A 107 -15.63 -9.01 9.54
N ILE A 108 -15.31 -7.78 9.97
CA ILE A 108 -14.14 -7.05 9.50
C ILE A 108 -12.84 -7.78 9.88
N LEU A 109 -12.73 -8.27 11.12
CA LEU A 109 -11.55 -9.02 11.56
C LEU A 109 -11.35 -10.31 10.74
N LEU A 110 -12.42 -11.03 10.42
CA LEU A 110 -12.35 -12.23 9.59
C LEU A 110 -11.84 -11.90 8.17
N LYS A 111 -12.34 -10.82 7.57
CA LYS A 111 -11.86 -10.36 6.25
C LYS A 111 -10.37 -9.98 6.30
N GLU A 112 -9.94 -9.32 7.36
CA GLU A 112 -8.53 -8.99 7.57
C GLU A 112 -7.68 -10.25 7.74
N GLU A 113 -8.14 -11.23 8.51
CA GLU A 113 -7.44 -12.51 8.70
C GLU A 113 -7.23 -13.24 7.37
N ILE A 114 -8.29 -13.37 6.56
CA ILE A 114 -8.23 -13.99 5.24
C ILE A 114 -7.24 -13.23 4.34
N TYR A 115 -7.35 -11.90 4.32
CA TYR A 115 -6.45 -11.05 3.56
C TYR A 115 -4.98 -11.24 3.96
N TRP A 116 -4.69 -11.31 5.27
CA TRP A 116 -3.34 -11.54 5.78
C TRP A 116 -2.82 -12.95 5.47
N LYS A 117 -3.67 -13.98 5.56
CA LYS A 117 -3.33 -15.36 5.18
C LYS A 117 -3.03 -15.50 3.69
N GLN A 118 -3.81 -14.88 2.82
CA GLN A 118 -3.56 -14.87 1.38
C GLN A 118 -2.22 -14.20 1.06
N ARG A 119 -1.97 -13.04 1.66
CA ARG A 119 -0.77 -12.25 1.39
C ARG A 119 0.50 -12.88 1.94
N SER A 120 0.42 -13.55 3.10
CA SER A 120 1.54 -14.34 3.60
C SER A 120 1.84 -15.48 2.64
N ARG A 121 0.83 -16.24 2.22
CA ARG A 121 0.97 -17.34 1.25
C ARG A 121 1.53 -16.90 -0.11
N GLU A 122 1.08 -15.77 -0.64
CA GLU A 122 1.61 -15.20 -1.89
C GLU A 122 3.09 -14.83 -1.78
N ARG A 123 3.54 -14.34 -0.61
CA ARG A 123 4.95 -14.08 -0.35
C ARG A 123 5.76 -15.38 -0.43
N TRP A 124 5.30 -16.43 0.25
CA TRP A 124 5.92 -17.75 0.23
C TRP A 124 6.01 -18.36 -1.18
N ILE A 125 4.96 -18.20 -2.01
CA ILE A 125 4.93 -18.70 -3.39
C ILE A 125 5.93 -17.94 -4.29
N LYS A 126 6.05 -16.62 -4.12
CA LYS A 126 6.96 -15.79 -4.94
C LYS A 126 8.44 -15.97 -4.59
N GLU A 127 8.74 -16.31 -3.34
CA GLU A 127 10.12 -16.53 -2.86
C GLU A 127 10.63 -17.97 -3.05
N GLY A 128 9.83 -18.87 -3.64
CA GLY A 128 10.31 -20.17 -4.12
C GLY A 128 10.00 -21.37 -3.22
N GLY A 129 9.04 -21.27 -2.30
CA GLY A 129 8.53 -22.43 -1.59
C GLY A 129 7.66 -23.29 -2.50
N MET A 130 8.27 -24.24 -3.23
CA MET A 130 7.54 -25.34 -3.85
C MET A 130 6.70 -26.02 -2.77
N ILE A 131 5.38 -25.93 -2.90
CA ILE A 131 4.46 -26.71 -2.07
C ILE A 131 4.56 -28.13 -2.63
N THR A 132 5.32 -28.99 -1.95
CA THR A 132 5.44 -30.43 -2.21
C THR A 132 4.12 -31.15 -2.01
#